data_AF-A0A358SSE2-F1
#
_entry.id   AF-A0A358SSE2-F1
#
_cell.length_a   1.000
_cell.length_b   1.000
_cell.length_c   1.000
_cell.angle_alpha   90.00
_cell.angle_beta   90.00
_cell.angle_gamma   90.00
#
_symmetry.space_group_name_H-M   'P 1'
#
loop_
_entity.id
_entity.type
_entity.pdbx_description
1 polymer ?
#
loop_
_entity_poly.entity_id
_entity_poly.type
_entity_poly.pdbx_seq_one_letter_code
_entity_poly.pdbx_strand_id
1 'polypeptide(L)'
;MSGAEYESWFVSARDPASPRALWIRHTRHRPRQGPESAALWCTVLDRGAGQRLVPKQVLGALPPDAAAGPRQFRGGASMGQRAARWDLRVSGGQEALRPLRPAALYRAPLPQHRQARRTDRALVRRSRRCSSGAGR
;
A
#
# COMPACT_ATOMS: atom_id res chain seq x y z
N MET A 1 -14.52 -22.24 -13.28
CA MET A 1 -14.67 -22.01 -11.82
C MET A 1 -13.68 -20.95 -11.39
N SER A 2 -14.12 -19.75 -11.00
CA SER A 2 -13.23 -18.67 -10.53
C SER A 2 -12.69 -19.00 -9.13
N GLY A 3 -11.37 -18.92 -8.96
CA GLY A 3 -10.71 -19.10 -7.66
C GLY A 3 -10.96 -17.93 -6.70
N ALA A 4 -10.53 -18.08 -5.44
CA ALA A 4 -10.52 -16.98 -4.47
C ALA A 4 -9.61 -15.85 -4.99
N GLU A 5 -10.07 -14.61 -4.85
CA GLU A 5 -9.36 -13.41 -5.30
C GLU A 5 -8.91 -12.61 -4.07
N TYR A 6 -7.61 -12.30 -4.02
CA TYR A 6 -7.04 -11.37 -3.06
C TYR A 6 -6.29 -10.28 -3.81
N GLU A 7 -6.68 -9.03 -3.56
CA GLU A 7 -6.03 -7.86 -4.12
C GLU A 7 -5.59 -6.92 -2.99
N SER A 8 -4.37 -6.40 -3.11
CA SER A 8 -3.92 -5.32 -2.26
C SER A 8 -3.14 -4.27 -3.04
N TRP A 9 -3.61 -3.03 -2.94
CA TRP A 9 -2.94 -1.83 -3.42
C TRP A 9 -2.39 -1.07 -2.24
N PHE A 10 -1.16 -0.57 -2.36
CA PHE A 10 -0.57 0.27 -1.32
C PHE A 10 0.27 1.39 -1.95
N VAL A 11 0.31 2.53 -1.27
CA VAL A 11 1.18 3.65 -1.59
C VAL A 11 1.92 4.08 -0.33
N SER A 12 3.14 4.57 -0.52
CA SER A 12 3.91 5.16 0.56
C SER A 12 4.66 6.38 0.07
N ALA A 13 4.58 7.46 0.82
CA ALA A 13 5.26 8.72 0.54
C ALA A 13 6.13 9.12 1.73
N ARG A 14 7.26 9.75 1.46
CA ARG A 14 8.14 10.36 2.46
C ARG A 14 8.46 11.76 1.99
N ASP A 15 8.42 12.71 2.90
CA ASP A 15 8.90 14.05 2.65
C ASP A 15 10.44 14.04 2.68
N PRO A 16 11.14 14.47 1.62
CA PRO A 16 12.60 14.53 1.63
C PRO A 16 13.16 15.61 2.57
N ALA A 17 12.37 16.64 2.91
CA ALA A 17 12.80 17.77 3.72
C ALA A 17 12.40 17.66 5.20
N SER A 18 11.56 16.69 5.56
CA SER A 18 11.06 16.54 6.93
C SER A 18 10.86 15.08 7.34
N PRO A 19 10.77 14.75 8.64
CA PRO A 19 10.55 13.37 9.10
C PRO A 19 9.09 12.92 8.94
N ARG A 20 8.38 13.42 7.92
CA ARG A 20 6.99 13.08 7.61
C ARG A 20 6.91 11.89 6.66
N ALA A 21 6.02 10.97 6.97
CA ALA A 21 5.77 9.80 6.13
C ALA A 21 4.29 9.40 6.14
N LEU A 22 3.85 8.86 5.00
CA LEU A 22 2.51 8.35 4.76
C LEU A 22 2.58 6.92 4.22
N TRP A 23 1.69 6.07 4.69
CA TRP A 23 1.44 4.75 4.12
C TRP A 23 -0.07 4.48 4.08
N ILE A 24 -0.59 4.12 2.91
CA ILE A 24 -2.00 3.77 2.71
C ILE A 24 -2.08 2.39 2.08
N ARG A 25 -3.04 1.58 2.53
CA ARG A 25 -3.33 0.27 1.94
C ARG A 25 -4.82 0.04 1.77
N HIS A 26 -5.18 -0.43 0.59
CA HIS A 26 -6.48 -0.95 0.24
C HIS A 26 -6.34 -2.45 0.03
N THR A 27 -7.19 -3.23 0.67
CA THR A 27 -7.23 -4.67 0.53
C THR A 27 -8.65 -5.09 0.21
N ARG A 28 -8.78 -6.01 -0.74
CA ARG A 28 -10.01 -6.69 -1.10
C ARG A 28 -9.77 -8.18 -1.06
N HIS A 29 -10.67 -8.91 -0.41
CA HIS A 29 -10.64 -10.36 -0.33
C HIS A 29 -12.02 -10.90 -0.70
N ARG A 30 -12.06 -11.65 -1.80
CA ARG A 30 -13.24 -12.36 -2.29
C ARG A 30 -12.96 -13.85 -2.19
N PRO A 31 -13.40 -14.50 -1.10
CA PRO A 31 -13.25 -15.94 -0.98
C PRO A 31 -14.12 -16.64 -2.03
N ARG A 32 -13.82 -17.91 -2.30
CA ARG A 32 -14.62 -18.73 -3.25
C ARG A 32 -16.05 -18.95 -2.75
N GLN A 33 -16.24 -18.99 -1.43
CA GLN A 33 -17.52 -19.10 -0.75
C GLN A 33 -17.52 -18.14 0.44
N GLY A 34 -18.67 -17.55 0.74
CA GLY A 34 -18.82 -16.56 1.80
C GLY A 34 -18.71 -15.11 1.32
N PRO A 35 -18.90 -14.15 2.25
CA PRO A 35 -18.94 -12.74 1.90
C PRO A 35 -17.57 -12.20 1.52
N GLU A 36 -17.57 -11.18 0.65
CA GLU A 36 -16.41 -10.34 0.43
C GLU A 36 -16.00 -9.67 1.76
N SER A 37 -14.71 -9.33 1.88
CA SER A 37 -14.22 -8.41 2.90
C SER A 37 -13.20 -7.45 2.31
N ALA A 38 -13.16 -6.25 2.88
CA ALA A 38 -12.23 -5.20 2.49
C ALA A 38 -11.60 -4.57 3.73
N ALA A 39 -10.42 -3.98 3.56
CA ALA A 39 -9.78 -3.21 4.60
C ALA A 39 -9.08 -1.97 4.05
N LEU A 40 -9.30 -0.84 4.71
CA LEU A 40 -8.66 0.43 4.45
C LEU A 40 -7.74 0.77 5.62
N TRP A 41 -6.48 1.09 5.30
CA TRP A 41 -5.46 1.46 6.26
C TRP A 41 -4.84 2.79 5.88
N CYS A 42 -4.61 3.64 6.86
CA CYS A 42 -3.78 4.83 6.72
C CYS A 42 -2.85 4.93 7.91
N THR A 43 -1.58 5.21 7.64
CA THR A 43 -0.56 5.51 8.64
C THR A 43 0.08 6.83 8.27
N VAL A 44 -0.07 7.84 9.12
CA VAL A 44 0.67 9.10 9.03
C VAL A 44 1.63 9.17 10.21
N LEU A 45 2.89 9.48 9.91
CA LEU A 45 3.93 9.77 10.88
C LEU A 45 4.38 11.21 10.64
N ASP A 46 4.21 12.07 11.63
CA ASP A 46 4.78 13.40 11.65
C ASP A 46 5.54 13.58 12.97
N ARG A 47 6.86 13.34 12.93
CA ARG A 47 7.69 13.50 14.12
C ARG A 47 7.85 14.95 14.55
N GLY A 48 7.79 15.91 13.63
CA GLY A 48 7.88 17.33 13.95
C GLY A 48 6.70 17.79 14.80
N ALA A 49 5.51 17.22 14.54
CA ALA A 49 4.29 17.48 15.30
C ALA A 49 4.05 16.48 16.45
N GLY A 50 4.96 15.54 16.72
CA GLY A 50 4.75 14.46 17.69
C GLY A 50 3.55 13.55 17.38
N GLN A 51 3.06 13.54 16.14
CA GLN A 51 1.78 12.95 15.77
C GLN A 51 1.96 11.62 15.03
N ARG A 52 1.16 10.62 15.44
CA ARG A 52 1.01 9.34 14.75
C ARG A 52 -0.47 9.00 14.58
N LEU A 53 -0.93 8.90 13.34
CA LEU A 53 -2.31 8.55 12.99
C LEU A 53 -2.31 7.18 12.30
N VAL A 54 -3.08 6.21 12.83
CA VAL A 54 -3.09 4.82 12.31
C VAL A 54 -4.51 4.22 12.25
N PRO A 55 -5.49 4.83 11.55
CA PRO A 55 -6.79 4.21 11.40
C PRO A 55 -6.72 2.98 10.48
N LYS A 56 -7.41 1.93 10.93
CA LYS A 56 -7.73 0.74 10.15
C LYS A 56 -9.23 0.51 10.23
N GLN A 57 -9.86 0.40 9.07
CA GLN A 57 -11.27 0.06 8.97
C GLN A 57 -11.44 -1.24 8.19
N VAL A 58 -12.22 -2.17 8.74
CA VAL A 58 -12.63 -3.41 8.06
C VAL A 58 -14.08 -3.23 7.60
N LEU A 59 -14.37 -3.65 6.38
CA LEU A 59 -15.64 -3.42 5.68
C LEU A 59 -16.06 -4.72 4.98
N GLY A 60 -17.35 -4.86 4.67
CA GLY A 60 -17.83 -5.96 3.82
C GLY A 60 -17.43 -5.80 2.35
N ALA A 61 -17.23 -4.56 1.89
CA ALA A 61 -16.72 -4.25 0.56
C ALA A 61 -16.03 -2.88 0.58
N LEU A 62 -15.25 -2.57 -0.45
CA LEU A 62 -14.72 -1.22 -0.62
C LEU A 62 -15.87 -0.25 -0.94
N PRO A 63 -15.88 0.98 -0.37
CA PRO A 63 -16.84 2.00 -0.74
C PRO A 63 -16.78 2.32 -2.25
N PRO A 64 -17.89 2.69 -2.91
CA PRO A 64 -17.90 2.96 -4.36
C PRO A 64 -16.95 4.08 -4.80
N ASP A 65 -16.69 5.05 -3.92
CA ASP A 65 -15.79 6.18 -4.14
C ASP A 65 -14.33 5.88 -3.76
N ALA A 66 -14.07 4.73 -3.12
CA ALA A 66 -12.73 4.28 -2.83
C ALA A 66 -12.06 3.77 -4.09
N ALA A 67 -10.88 4.30 -4.39
CA ALA A 67 -10.11 3.93 -5.56
C ALA A 67 -8.66 3.70 -5.16
N ALA A 68 -8.07 2.61 -5.64
CA ALA A 68 -6.64 2.37 -5.50
C ALA A 68 -6.10 1.73 -6.78
N GLY A 69 -5.02 2.29 -7.30
CA GLY A 69 -4.43 1.84 -8.54
C GLY A 69 -3.10 2.52 -8.82
N PRO A 70 -2.51 2.30 -10.00
CA PRO A 70 -1.17 2.80 -10.32
C PRO A 70 -1.03 4.33 -10.29
N ARG A 71 -2.14 5.07 -10.48
CA ARG A 71 -2.14 6.54 -10.62
C ARG A 71 -2.92 7.28 -9.52
N GLN A 72 -3.71 6.58 -8.71
CA GLN A 72 -4.61 7.23 -7.76
C GLN A 72 -4.84 6.38 -6.51
N PHE A 73 -5.03 7.06 -5.38
CA PHE A 73 -5.50 6.51 -4.13
C PHE A 73 -6.52 7.47 -3.52
N ARG A 74 -7.77 7.03 -3.37
CA ARG A 74 -8.87 7.79 -2.77
C ARG A 74 -9.61 6.93 -1.76
N GLY A 75 -9.98 7.50 -0.62
CA GLY A 75 -10.81 6.81 0.38
C GLY A 75 -10.65 7.41 1.77
N GLY A 76 -11.19 6.70 2.76
CA GLY A 76 -11.05 7.08 4.16
C GLY A 76 -11.16 5.88 5.08
N ALA A 77 -10.61 6.00 6.28
CA ALA A 77 -10.72 4.99 7.33
C ALA A 77 -10.97 5.66 8.67
N SER A 78 -11.85 5.07 9.48
CA SER A 78 -12.10 5.45 10.87
C SER A 78 -11.80 4.29 11.82
N MET A 79 -11.31 4.61 13.02
CA MET A 79 -11.03 3.69 14.11
C MET A 79 -11.15 4.43 15.45
N GLY A 80 -12.28 4.24 16.14
CA GLY A 80 -12.62 5.04 17.33
C GLY A 80 -12.67 6.53 16.99
N GLN A 81 -12.02 7.37 17.80
CA GLN A 81 -11.92 8.82 17.59
C GLN A 81 -10.92 9.24 16.48
N ARG A 82 -10.27 8.28 15.82
CA ARG A 82 -9.28 8.56 14.76
C ARG A 82 -9.91 8.35 13.40
N ALA A 83 -9.78 9.34 12.53
CA ALA A 83 -10.20 9.24 11.13
C ALA A 83 -9.13 9.81 10.21
N ALA A 84 -9.01 9.24 9.01
CA ALA A 84 -8.22 9.78 7.93
C ALA A 84 -9.02 9.72 6.63
N ARG A 85 -8.88 10.75 5.80
CA ARG A 85 -9.33 10.77 4.41
C ARG A 85 -8.15 11.09 3.53
N TRP A 86 -8.11 10.53 2.33
CA TRP A 86 -7.05 10.76 1.36
C TRP A 86 -7.62 10.83 -0.05
N ASP A 87 -7.02 11.70 -0.85
CA ASP A 87 -7.21 11.77 -2.29
C ASP A 87 -5.86 12.13 -2.90
N LEU A 88 -5.19 11.15 -3.47
CA LEU A 88 -3.80 11.23 -3.91
C LEU A 88 -3.70 10.85 -5.38
N ARG A 89 -2.91 11.63 -6.12
CA ARG A 89 -2.48 11.29 -7.47
C ARG A 89 -1.01 10.89 -7.43
N VAL A 90 -0.70 9.76 -8.05
CA VAL A 90 0.68 9.31 -8.24
C VAL A 90 1.14 9.83 -9.59
N SER A 91 2.06 10.81 -9.56
CA SER A 91 2.75 11.34 -10.74
C SER A 91 4.17 10.77 -10.84
N GLY A 92 4.67 10.67 -12.07
CA GLY A 92 6.05 10.28 -12.36
C GLY A 92 6.98 11.48 -12.54
N GLY A 93 8.24 11.21 -12.92
CA GLY A 93 9.20 12.23 -13.34
C GLY A 93 10.11 12.79 -12.25
N GLN A 94 9.94 12.36 -11.00
CA GLN A 94 10.85 12.73 -9.90
C GLN A 94 12.03 11.75 -9.79
N GLU A 95 13.18 12.22 -9.32
CA GLU A 95 14.36 11.39 -9.13
C GLU A 95 14.07 10.22 -8.17
N ALA A 96 14.61 9.04 -8.48
CA ALA A 96 14.39 7.84 -7.67
C ALA A 96 14.99 8.02 -6.27
N LEU A 97 14.14 8.00 -5.24
CA LEU A 97 14.58 8.00 -3.85
C LEU A 97 15.48 6.78 -3.58
N ARG A 98 16.64 7.03 -2.95
CA ARG A 98 17.58 6.00 -2.53
C ARG A 98 17.56 5.83 -1.00
N PRO A 99 16.56 5.12 -0.43
CA PRO A 99 16.43 4.95 1.02
C PRO A 99 17.55 4.12 1.65
N LEU A 100 18.15 3.17 0.92
CA LEU A 100 19.27 2.38 1.43
C LEU A 100 20.56 3.21 1.42
N ARG A 101 21.22 3.27 2.58
CA ARG A 101 22.56 3.81 2.77
C ARG A 101 23.40 2.74 3.48
N PRO A 102 24.65 2.47 3.06
CA PRO A 102 25.38 3.09 1.95
C PRO A 102 24.92 2.61 0.55
N ALA A 103 25.34 3.30 -0.52
CA ALA A 103 24.94 2.99 -1.91
C ALA A 103 25.31 1.57 -2.37
N ALA A 104 26.33 0.97 -1.75
CA ALA A 104 26.74 -0.42 -1.99
C ALA A 104 25.59 -1.43 -1.74
N LEU A 105 24.62 -1.11 -0.88
CA LEU A 105 23.46 -1.96 -0.59
C LEU A 105 22.54 -2.18 -1.81
N TYR A 106 22.60 -1.33 -2.84
CA TYR A 106 21.88 -1.56 -4.10
C TYR A 106 22.60 -2.54 -5.05
N ARG A 107 23.86 -2.86 -4.79
CA ARG A 107 24.69 -3.78 -5.58
C ARG A 107 24.88 -5.13 -4.90
N ALA A 108 24.62 -5.20 -3.59
CA ALA A 108 24.73 -6.44 -2.82
C ALA A 108 23.69 -7.48 -3.28
N PRO A 109 24.02 -8.79 -3.22
CA PRO A 109 23.05 -9.85 -3.42
C PRO A 109 21.85 -9.66 -2.49
N LEU A 110 20.64 -9.82 -3.02
CA LEU A 110 19.45 -9.78 -2.19
C LEU A 110 19.48 -10.98 -1.23
N PRO A 111 19.16 -10.80 0.07
CA PRO A 111 19.04 -11.89 1.01
C PRO A 111 18.07 -12.95 0.47
N GLN A 112 18.38 -14.24 0.65
CA GLN A 112 17.64 -15.35 0.03
C GLN A 112 16.16 -15.42 0.46
N HIS A 113 15.84 -14.90 1.66
CA HIS A 113 14.47 -14.77 2.16
C HIS A 113 13.73 -13.53 1.61
N ARG A 114 14.39 -12.71 0.78
CA ARG A 114 13.88 -11.44 0.26
C ARG A 114 13.63 -11.57 -1.24
N GLN A 115 12.36 -11.64 -1.61
CA GLN A 115 11.96 -11.69 -3.01
C GLN A 115 12.29 -10.38 -3.74
N ALA A 116 13.01 -10.49 -4.86
CA ALA A 116 13.42 -9.36 -5.68
C ALA A 116 12.22 -8.51 -6.08
N ARG A 117 12.34 -7.23 -5.77
CA ARG A 117 11.29 -6.27 -6.05
C ARG A 117 11.50 -5.64 -7.44
N ARG A 118 10.92 -6.17 -8.54
CA ARG A 118 10.82 -5.46 -9.85
C ARG A 118 10.16 -4.08 -9.67
N THR A 119 10.97 -3.06 -9.43
CA THR A 119 10.65 -1.63 -9.51
C THR A 119 10.88 -1.20 -10.94
N ASP A 120 9.84 -0.73 -11.61
CA ASP A 120 10.08 0.13 -12.77
C ASP A 120 10.73 1.42 -12.29
N ARG A 121 11.48 2.09 -13.15
CA ARG A 121 12.25 3.29 -12.82
C ARG A 121 11.34 4.54 -12.77
N ALA A 122 10.39 4.46 -11.85
CA ALA A 122 9.55 5.46 -11.20
C ALA A 122 8.93 4.64 -10.06
N LEU A 123 9.03 5.06 -8.80
CA LEU A 123 8.71 4.21 -7.64
C LEU A 123 7.21 3.79 -7.60
N VAL A 124 6.88 2.80 -8.42
CA VAL A 124 5.62 2.10 -8.58
C VAL A 124 6.04 0.64 -8.60
N ARG A 125 5.65 -0.11 -7.57
CA ARG A 125 5.79 -1.56 -7.63
C ARG A 125 4.46 -2.28 -7.49
N ARG A 126 3.92 -2.56 -8.69
CA ARG A 126 3.35 -3.82 -9.20
C ARG A 126 2.50 -4.66 -8.23
N SER A 127 1.22 -4.69 -8.57
CA SER A 127 0.20 -5.67 -8.21
C SER A 127 0.72 -7.10 -8.27
N ARG A 128 0.55 -7.87 -7.20
CA ARG A 128 0.51 -9.33 -7.27
C ARG A 128 -0.95 -9.75 -7.25
N ARG A 129 -1.41 -10.37 -8.33
CA ARG A 129 -2.58 -11.26 -8.29
C ARG A 129 -2.03 -12.60 -7.81
N CYS A 130 -2.12 -12.88 -6.52
CA CYS A 130 -1.88 -14.23 -6.01
C CYS A 130 -3.17 -15.02 -6.18
N SER A 131 -3.26 -15.81 -7.25
CA SER A 131 -4.22 -16.92 -7.32
C SER A 131 -3.56 -18.14 -6.67
N SER A 132 -3.92 -18.44 -5.42
CA SER A 132 -3.59 -19.74 -4.84
C SER A 132 -4.56 -20.78 -5.39
N GLY A 133 -4.12 -21.51 -6.43
CA GLY A 133 -4.72 -22.78 -6.81
C GLY A 133 -4.13 -23.87 -5.91
N ALA A 134 -4.94 -24.42 -5.00
CA ALA A 134 -4.59 -25.65 -4.31
C ALA A 134 -4.97 -26.82 -5.23
N GLY A 135 -3.95 -27.49 -5.78
CA GLY A 135 -4.10 -28.76 -6.47
C GLY A 135 -3.85 -29.91 -5.51
N ARG A 136 -4.89 -30.68 -5.25
CA ARG A 136 -5.02 -32.15 -5.30
C ARG A 136 -6.31 -32.54 -4.59
#